data_AF-A0A9W8QIC1-F1
#
_entry.id   AF-A0A9W8QIC1-F1
#
_cell.length_a   1.000
_cell.length_b   1.000
_cell.length_c   1.000
_cell.angle_alpha   90.00
_cell.angle_beta   90.00
_cell.angle_gamma   90.00
#
_symmetry.space_group_name_H-M   'P 1'
#
loop_
_entity.id
_entity.type
_entity.pdbx_description
1 polymer ?
#
loop_
_entity_poly.entity_id
_entity_poly.type
_entity_poly.pdbx_seq_one_letter_code
_entity_poly.pdbx_strand_id
1 'polypeptide(L)'
;MAGFSDLPIEVRLTIWLLIIPDDEEGVCLIWPGHSPGSVGEGQPPLAYLPVLPLTVDTGFPLAMHICRESRAVALNPKAGGVRLRASHVARCMTPFRCFRPELDVLYLDQESIFHLDLLSEPGRSHLPLAGPPETPARLCFEVFMDILRRTRRFAVPVALALDDVFLFLVSDYLRYHSKTPAPASLCIVLPYTTPYVWRDNDNEGPGLFVPPGKRCRLVTVPPAALQDDALVVVAQGGGLCRVMTARQAVADVYGLVVKEREETEPWEELGMRDGLELQVRVFVEHQGNGTWCEACRDRMYKGGYHSSSRIDVPLSRRPNPELVRVHDTDAVFRPVDIDWKKKRMRLGSRTAQRLPGRGERGLRRI
;
A
#
# COMPACT_ATOMS: atom_id res chain seq x y z
N MET A 1 52.31 0.04 -12.30
CA MET A 1 51.21 -0.37 -11.40
C MET A 1 50.24 -1.18 -12.23
N ALA A 2 49.86 -2.38 -11.77
CA ALA A 2 48.79 -3.14 -12.43
C ALA A 2 47.45 -2.47 -12.14
N GLY A 3 46.64 -2.24 -13.18
CA GLY A 3 45.31 -1.65 -13.09
C GLY A 3 44.21 -2.70 -12.97
N PHE A 4 42.97 -2.26 -12.75
CA PHE A 4 41.81 -3.15 -12.65
C PHE A 4 41.63 -4.04 -13.89
N SER A 5 41.91 -3.51 -15.09
CA SER A 5 41.86 -4.25 -16.36
C SER A 5 42.84 -5.41 -16.45
N ASP A 6 43.89 -5.40 -15.62
CA ASP A 6 44.95 -6.41 -15.63
C ASP A 6 44.59 -7.61 -14.74
N LEU A 7 43.49 -7.53 -13.99
CA LEU A 7 42.98 -8.61 -13.16
C LEU A 7 42.30 -9.70 -14.01
N PRO A 8 42.41 -10.99 -13.63
CA PRO A 8 41.64 -12.07 -14.23
C PRO A 8 40.15 -11.77 -14.25
N ILE A 9 39.44 -12.25 -15.27
CA ILE A 9 38.02 -11.96 -15.46
C ILE A 9 37.19 -12.40 -14.25
N GLU A 10 37.52 -13.52 -13.63
CA GLU A 10 36.86 -14.07 -12.45
C GLU A 10 36.96 -13.11 -11.25
N VAL A 11 38.13 -12.50 -11.07
CA VAL A 11 38.37 -11.51 -10.00
C VAL A 11 37.56 -10.24 -10.29
N ARG A 12 37.58 -9.74 -11.54
CA ARG A 12 36.79 -8.57 -11.92
C ARG A 12 35.28 -8.78 -11.74
N LEU A 13 34.77 -9.93 -12.19
CA LEU A 13 33.36 -10.30 -12.01
C LEU A 13 32.99 -10.38 -10.54
N THR A 14 33.84 -10.99 -9.70
CA THR A 14 33.63 -11.07 -8.25
C THR A 14 33.60 -9.67 -7.62
N ILE A 15 34.54 -8.79 -7.97
CA ILE A 15 34.55 -7.40 -7.50
C ILE A 15 33.26 -6.69 -7.91
N TRP A 16 32.79 -6.86 -9.15
CA TRP A 16 31.53 -6.25 -9.57
C TRP A 16 30.33 -6.77 -8.80
N LEU A 17 30.26 -8.08 -8.54
CA LEU A 17 29.18 -8.67 -7.75
C LEU A 17 29.15 -8.16 -6.31
N LEU A 18 30.32 -7.88 -5.72
CA LEU A 18 30.43 -7.30 -4.38
C LEU A 18 30.03 -5.82 -4.29
N ILE A 19 30.00 -5.10 -5.43
CA ILE A 19 29.65 -3.66 -5.50
C ILE A 19 28.18 -3.45 -5.90
N ILE A 20 27.52 -4.47 -6.45
CA ILE A 20 26.06 -4.44 -6.59
C ILE A 20 25.52 -4.35 -5.17
N PRO A 21 24.86 -3.24 -4.80
CA PRO A 21 24.57 -2.94 -3.41
C PRO A 21 23.72 -4.04 -2.80
N ASP A 22 23.93 -4.20 -1.50
CA ASP A 22 23.13 -5.09 -0.67
C ASP A 22 21.63 -4.81 -0.84
N ASP A 23 20.88 -5.82 -0.44
CA ASP A 23 19.44 -5.83 -0.40
C ASP A 23 18.85 -4.65 0.38
N GLU A 24 18.62 -3.53 -0.30
CA GLU A 24 17.88 -2.40 0.25
C GLU A 24 16.41 -2.77 0.43
N GLU A 25 15.85 -2.40 1.58
CA GLU A 25 14.41 -2.40 1.80
C GLU A 25 13.72 -1.49 0.76
N GLY A 26 12.67 -2.00 0.12
CA GLY A 26 11.78 -1.17 -0.66
C GLY A 26 10.33 -1.32 -0.25
N VAL A 27 9.50 -0.42 -0.78
CA VAL A 27 8.08 -0.36 -0.46
C VAL A 27 7.30 -1.00 -1.61
N CYS A 28 6.54 -2.03 -1.30
CA CYS A 28 5.58 -2.61 -2.22
C CYS A 28 4.23 -1.95 -2.04
N LEU A 29 3.77 -1.30 -3.10
CA LEU A 29 2.42 -0.77 -3.19
C LEU A 29 1.56 -1.80 -3.91
N ILE A 30 0.44 -2.18 -3.31
CA ILE A 30 -0.47 -3.14 -3.93
C ILE A 30 -1.16 -2.47 -5.13
N TRP A 31 -1.20 -3.17 -6.28
CA TRP A 31 -1.88 -2.71 -7.48
C TRP A 31 -2.87 -3.75 -8.02
N PRO A 32 -4.10 -3.36 -8.39
CA PRO A 32 -4.63 -2.00 -8.34
C PRO A 32 -4.82 -1.54 -6.88
N GLY A 33 -4.46 -0.28 -6.60
CA GLY A 33 -4.63 0.31 -5.27
C GLY A 33 -6.06 0.76 -4.98
N HIS A 34 -7.04 0.39 -5.81
CA HIS A 34 -8.45 0.57 -5.52
C HIS A 34 -9.13 -0.76 -5.82
N SER A 35 -9.63 -1.41 -4.77
CA SER A 35 -10.59 -2.48 -4.91
C SER A 35 -11.97 -1.82 -4.86
N PRO A 36 -12.94 -2.16 -5.72
CA PRO A 36 -14.30 -1.66 -5.54
C PRO A 36 -14.75 -2.04 -4.12
N GLY A 37 -14.95 -1.05 -3.24
CA GLY A 37 -15.29 -1.25 -1.81
C GLY A 37 -16.60 -2.01 -1.56
N SER A 38 -17.31 -2.40 -2.62
CA SER A 38 -18.32 -3.44 -2.60
C SER A 38 -18.01 -4.41 -3.74
N VAL A 39 -18.01 -5.71 -3.43
CA VAL A 39 -18.07 -6.76 -4.44
C VAL A 39 -19.40 -6.60 -5.16
N GLY A 40 -19.42 -5.80 -6.23
CA GLY A 40 -20.60 -5.68 -7.06
C GLY A 40 -21.02 -7.07 -7.51
N GLU A 41 -22.27 -7.42 -7.26
CA GLU A 41 -22.86 -8.67 -7.74
C GLU A 41 -22.52 -8.85 -9.23
N GLY A 42 -21.79 -9.92 -9.57
CA GLY A 42 -21.45 -10.29 -10.95
C GLY A 42 -20.08 -9.88 -11.48
N GLN A 43 -19.22 -9.22 -10.70
CA GLN A 43 -17.82 -9.03 -11.10
C GLN A 43 -16.99 -10.31 -10.90
N PRO A 44 -16.04 -10.61 -11.79
CA PRO A 44 -15.21 -11.80 -11.65
C PRO A 44 -14.29 -11.65 -10.42
N PRO A 45 -14.12 -12.69 -9.58
CA PRO A 45 -13.34 -12.59 -8.35
C PRO A 45 -11.89 -12.11 -8.55
N LEU A 46 -11.29 -12.41 -9.71
CA LEU A 46 -9.94 -11.98 -10.06
C LEU A 46 -9.82 -10.45 -10.26
N ALA A 47 -10.93 -9.73 -10.46
CA ALA A 47 -10.94 -8.26 -10.48
C ALA A 47 -10.63 -7.65 -9.10
N TYR A 48 -10.79 -8.40 -8.02
CA TYR A 48 -10.54 -7.92 -6.65
C TYR A 48 -9.16 -8.28 -6.13
N LEU A 49 -8.41 -9.11 -6.86
CA LEU A 49 -7.09 -9.54 -6.44
C LEU A 49 -6.02 -8.61 -7.02
N PRO A 50 -4.89 -8.44 -6.32
CA PRO A 50 -3.77 -7.69 -6.85
C PRO A 50 -3.14 -8.42 -8.04
N VAL A 51 -2.43 -7.66 -8.87
CA VAL A 51 -1.66 -8.25 -9.96
C VAL A 51 -0.35 -8.80 -9.42
N LEU A 52 -0.10 -10.06 -9.76
CA LEU A 52 1.11 -10.77 -9.41
C LEU A 52 2.06 -10.87 -10.61
N PRO A 53 3.38 -10.97 -10.38
CA PRO A 53 4.02 -10.92 -9.07
C PRO A 53 3.99 -9.51 -8.47
N LEU A 54 3.98 -9.42 -7.14
CA LEU A 54 4.23 -8.15 -6.46
C LEU A 54 5.67 -7.72 -6.73
N THR A 55 5.88 -6.43 -6.91
CA THR A 55 7.18 -5.88 -7.34
C THR A 55 7.50 -4.61 -6.58
N VAL A 56 8.80 -4.35 -6.45
CA VAL A 56 9.35 -3.18 -5.78
C VAL A 56 10.26 -2.46 -6.76
N ASP A 57 10.06 -1.15 -6.91
CA ASP A 57 10.98 -0.30 -7.66
C ASP A 57 12.29 -0.12 -6.88
N THR A 58 13.41 -0.40 -7.51
CA THR A 58 14.73 -0.26 -6.89
C THR A 58 15.51 0.89 -7.51
N GLY A 59 16.70 1.17 -6.99
CA GLY A 59 17.65 2.06 -7.66
C GLY A 59 18.42 1.35 -8.73
N PHE A 60 18.99 2.14 -9.63
CA PHE A 60 20.10 1.66 -10.43
C PHE A 60 21.27 1.42 -9.48
N PRO A 61 21.80 0.20 -9.39
CA PRO A 61 23.04 -0.06 -8.68
C PRO A 61 24.14 0.87 -9.14
N LEU A 62 25.00 1.31 -8.21
CA LEU A 62 26.19 2.09 -8.54
C LEU A 62 27.01 1.40 -9.65
N ALA A 63 27.11 0.07 -9.59
CA ALA A 63 27.77 -0.75 -10.59
C ALA A 63 27.28 -0.49 -12.03
N MET A 64 26.00 -0.14 -12.26
CA MET A 64 25.49 0.16 -13.60
C MET A 64 26.01 1.47 -14.21
N HIS A 65 26.57 2.35 -13.37
CA HIS A 65 27.07 3.67 -13.75
C HIS A 65 28.59 3.72 -13.98
N ILE A 66 29.34 2.67 -13.64
CA ILE A 66 30.81 2.67 -13.70
C ILE A 66 31.32 2.41 -15.13
N CYS A 67 31.10 1.21 -15.68
CA CYS A 67 31.57 0.86 -17.01
C CYS A 67 30.62 -0.13 -17.71
N ARG A 68 30.96 -0.54 -18.94
CA ARG A 68 30.16 -1.50 -19.71
C ARG A 68 30.16 -2.89 -19.08
N GLU A 69 31.32 -3.33 -18.57
CA GLU A 69 31.48 -4.64 -17.94
C GLU A 69 30.61 -4.76 -16.68
N SER A 70 30.74 -3.82 -15.75
CA SER A 70 29.97 -3.81 -14.50
C SER A 70 28.46 -3.79 -14.76
N ARG A 71 28.01 -3.04 -15.77
CA ARG A 71 26.61 -3.03 -16.21
C ARG A 71 26.16 -4.39 -16.76
N ALA A 72 27.00 -5.07 -17.54
CA ALA A 72 26.69 -6.41 -18.05
C ALA A 72 26.59 -7.43 -16.92
N VAL A 73 27.42 -7.31 -15.87
CA VAL A 73 27.33 -8.14 -14.66
C VAL A 73 26.03 -7.87 -13.90
N ALA A 74 25.70 -6.59 -13.66
CA ALA A 74 24.49 -6.21 -12.95
C ALA A 74 23.21 -6.71 -13.64
N LEU A 75 23.15 -6.60 -14.96
CA LEU A 75 22.01 -7.05 -15.77
C LEU A 75 21.99 -8.57 -16.03
N ASN A 76 23.01 -9.31 -15.61
CA ASN A 76 23.03 -10.76 -15.79
C ASN A 76 22.04 -11.41 -14.79
N PRO A 77 20.98 -12.08 -15.27
CA PRO A 77 19.93 -12.64 -14.40
C PRO A 77 20.44 -13.75 -13.47
N LYS A 78 21.58 -14.39 -13.80
CA LYS A 78 22.18 -15.44 -12.98
C LYS A 78 23.15 -14.91 -11.92
N ALA A 79 23.60 -13.67 -12.06
CA ALA A 79 24.68 -13.13 -11.23
C ALA A 79 24.22 -11.87 -10.49
N GLY A 80 24.01 -10.75 -11.21
CA GLY A 80 23.58 -9.48 -10.59
C GLY A 80 22.08 -9.39 -10.33
N GLY A 81 21.26 -10.13 -11.09
CA GLY A 81 19.82 -10.25 -10.82
C GLY A 81 19.00 -8.96 -11.00
N VAL A 82 19.60 -7.86 -11.47
CA VAL A 82 18.88 -6.60 -11.69
C VAL A 82 17.94 -6.76 -12.87
N ARG A 83 16.64 -6.63 -12.60
CA ARG A 83 15.60 -6.68 -13.64
C ARG A 83 15.20 -5.28 -14.02
N LEU A 84 14.92 -5.07 -15.29
CA LEU A 84 14.47 -3.79 -15.82
C LEU A 84 13.09 -3.94 -16.44
N ARG A 85 12.21 -2.97 -16.20
CA ARG A 85 10.89 -2.88 -16.83
C ARG A 85 10.68 -1.52 -17.47
N ALA A 86 9.75 -1.42 -18.42
CA ALA A 86 9.43 -0.15 -19.04
C ALA A 86 8.67 0.75 -18.06
N SER A 87 9.08 2.02 -17.97
CA SER A 87 8.30 3.08 -17.34
C SER A 87 8.02 4.18 -18.36
N HIS A 88 6.73 4.37 -18.64
CA HIS A 88 6.22 5.47 -19.44
C HIS A 88 6.50 6.83 -18.78
N VAL A 89 6.39 6.91 -17.45
CA VAL A 89 6.60 8.16 -16.70
C VAL A 89 8.08 8.54 -16.68
N ALA A 90 8.98 7.58 -16.42
CA ALA A 90 10.42 7.82 -16.43
C ALA A 90 10.99 7.95 -17.86
N ARG A 91 10.22 7.54 -18.88
CA ARG A 91 10.64 7.48 -20.29
C ARG A 91 11.92 6.64 -20.51
N CYS A 92 12.17 5.70 -19.62
CA CYS A 92 13.32 4.81 -19.66
C CYS A 92 12.99 3.49 -18.96
N MET A 93 13.94 2.54 -19.05
CA MET A 93 13.86 1.30 -18.30
C MET A 93 14.16 1.56 -16.83
N THR A 94 13.30 1.09 -15.93
CA THR A 94 13.47 1.27 -14.48
C THR A 94 13.84 -0.06 -13.82
N PRO A 95 14.82 -0.08 -12.91
CA PRO A 95 15.17 -1.27 -12.17
C PRO A 95 14.09 -1.62 -11.16
N PHE A 96 13.81 -2.92 -11.07
CA PHE A 96 12.85 -3.48 -10.14
C PHE A 96 13.30 -4.87 -9.70
N ARG A 97 12.64 -5.38 -8.68
CA ARG A 97 12.70 -6.79 -8.29
C ARG A 97 11.34 -7.29 -7.84
N CYS A 98 11.19 -8.60 -7.73
CA CYS A 98 10.04 -9.20 -7.07
C CYS A 98 10.06 -8.81 -5.57
N PHE A 99 8.86 -8.62 -5.02
CA PHE A 99 8.68 -8.38 -3.60
C PHE A 99 9.26 -9.54 -2.79
N ARG A 100 9.99 -9.21 -1.73
CA ARG A 100 10.62 -10.14 -0.79
C ARG A 100 9.99 -9.95 0.59
N PRO A 101 9.08 -10.85 1.00
CA PRO A 101 8.31 -10.68 2.23
C PRO A 101 9.16 -10.49 3.51
N GLU A 102 10.36 -11.07 3.53
CA GLU A 102 11.32 -10.97 4.64
C GLU A 102 12.07 -9.64 4.72
N LEU A 103 12.16 -8.89 3.63
CA LEU A 103 12.97 -7.68 3.51
C LEU A 103 12.12 -6.43 3.29
N ASP A 104 11.13 -6.51 2.41
CA ASP A 104 10.36 -5.38 1.93
C ASP A 104 9.21 -5.03 2.84
N VAL A 105 8.78 -3.77 2.75
CA VAL A 105 7.61 -3.27 3.44
C VAL A 105 6.40 -3.37 2.51
N LEU A 106 5.38 -4.12 2.91
CA LEU A 106 4.09 -4.09 2.24
C LEU A 106 3.25 -2.94 2.80
N TYR A 107 2.96 -1.97 1.95
CA TYR A 107 2.14 -0.83 2.35
C TYR A 107 0.66 -1.12 2.08
N LEU A 108 -0.16 -0.95 3.11
CA LEU A 108 -1.61 -1.16 3.11
C LEU A 108 -2.31 0.18 3.26
N ASP A 109 -2.91 0.67 2.17
CA ASP A 109 -3.85 1.78 2.19
C ASP A 109 -5.28 1.31 2.54
N GLN A 110 -6.23 2.25 2.50
CA GLN A 110 -7.62 2.00 2.87
C GLN A 110 -8.28 0.96 1.96
N GLU A 111 -7.80 0.80 0.74
CA GLU A 111 -8.39 -0.09 -0.27
C GLU A 111 -7.73 -1.46 -0.24
N SER A 112 -6.44 -1.51 0.06
CA SER A 112 -5.72 -2.76 0.17
C SER A 112 -5.90 -3.44 1.53
N ILE A 113 -6.45 -2.76 2.55
CA ILE A 113 -6.80 -3.42 3.81
C ILE A 113 -7.89 -4.48 3.65
N PHE A 114 -8.78 -4.33 2.66
CA PHE A 114 -9.76 -5.36 2.34
C PHE A 114 -9.09 -6.70 2.08
N HIS A 115 -7.82 -6.71 1.67
CA HIS A 115 -7.06 -7.94 1.51
C HIS A 115 -6.70 -8.62 2.83
N LEU A 116 -6.52 -7.87 3.93
CA LEU A 116 -6.34 -8.46 5.26
C LEU A 116 -7.65 -9.03 5.80
N ASP A 117 -8.79 -8.40 5.52
CA ASP A 117 -10.11 -8.93 5.91
C ASP A 117 -10.37 -10.33 5.33
N LEU A 118 -9.84 -10.60 4.12
CA LEU A 118 -9.88 -11.95 3.50
C LEU A 118 -9.18 -13.03 4.32
N LEU A 119 -8.22 -12.64 5.17
CA LEU A 119 -7.47 -13.55 6.04
C LEU A 119 -8.18 -13.78 7.36
N SER A 120 -8.74 -12.73 7.96
CA SER A 120 -9.38 -12.82 9.27
C SER A 120 -10.64 -13.68 9.22
N GLU A 121 -11.41 -13.61 8.13
CA GLU A 121 -12.63 -14.40 7.99
C GLU A 121 -12.79 -15.00 6.58
N PRO A 122 -12.13 -16.14 6.27
CA PRO A 122 -12.24 -16.79 4.97
C PRO A 122 -13.70 -17.06 4.56
N GLY A 123 -14.55 -17.41 5.53
CA GLY A 123 -15.97 -17.67 5.33
C GLY A 123 -16.84 -16.45 5.03
N ARG A 124 -16.39 -15.22 5.35
CA ARG A 124 -17.10 -13.97 5.00
C ARG A 124 -16.70 -13.43 3.64
N SER A 125 -15.52 -13.79 3.14
CA SER A 125 -15.11 -13.34 1.83
C SER A 125 -15.99 -13.98 0.74
N HIS A 126 -16.69 -13.15 -0.05
CA HIS A 126 -17.35 -13.57 -1.29
C HIS A 126 -16.34 -13.99 -2.39
N LEU A 127 -15.06 -14.07 -2.05
CA LEU A 127 -14.00 -14.56 -2.92
C LEU A 127 -14.15 -16.08 -3.15
N PRO A 128 -13.53 -16.63 -4.22
CA PRO A 128 -13.85 -17.95 -4.72
C PRO A 128 -13.10 -19.02 -3.90
N LEU A 129 -13.27 -19.03 -2.58
CA LEU A 129 -12.98 -20.20 -1.76
C LEU A 129 -13.88 -21.38 -2.16
N ALA A 130 -15.05 -21.09 -2.74
CA ALA A 130 -16.00 -22.09 -3.22
C ALA A 130 -15.75 -22.57 -4.67
N GLY A 131 -14.79 -21.99 -5.40
CA GLY A 131 -14.45 -22.40 -6.77
C GLY A 131 -13.48 -23.58 -6.81
N PRO A 132 -13.34 -24.29 -7.96
CA PRO A 132 -12.34 -25.34 -8.11
C PRO A 132 -10.91 -24.82 -7.80
N PRO A 133 -10.05 -25.67 -7.22
CA PRO A 133 -8.68 -25.29 -6.82
C PRO A 133 -7.84 -24.76 -7.99
N GLU A 134 -8.13 -25.21 -9.21
CA GLU A 134 -7.35 -24.89 -10.41
C GLU A 134 -7.77 -23.58 -11.10
N THR A 135 -8.73 -22.83 -10.55
CA THR A 135 -9.13 -21.57 -11.18
C THR A 135 -8.01 -20.52 -11.03
N PRO A 136 -7.75 -19.68 -12.06
CA PRO A 136 -6.73 -18.63 -11.97
C PRO A 136 -6.93 -17.67 -10.79
N ALA A 137 -8.18 -17.40 -10.42
CA ALA A 137 -8.51 -16.57 -9.26
C ALA A 137 -8.08 -17.23 -7.94
N ARG A 138 -8.31 -18.54 -7.81
CA ARG A 138 -7.91 -19.30 -6.63
C ARG A 138 -6.39 -19.38 -6.49
N LEU A 139 -5.68 -19.68 -7.57
CA LEU A 139 -4.22 -19.71 -7.59
C LEU A 139 -3.62 -18.33 -7.24
N CYS A 140 -4.15 -17.26 -7.85
CA CYS A 140 -3.73 -15.89 -7.55
C CYS A 140 -3.95 -15.55 -6.06
N PHE A 141 -5.12 -15.88 -5.53
CA PHE A 141 -5.43 -15.71 -4.12
C PHE A 141 -4.45 -16.48 -3.24
N GLU A 142 -4.22 -17.77 -3.49
CA GLU A 142 -3.31 -18.59 -2.68
C GLU A 142 -1.88 -18.06 -2.67
N VAL A 143 -1.35 -17.63 -3.83
CA VAL A 143 -0.02 -17.02 -3.93
C VAL A 143 0.04 -15.71 -3.14
N PHE A 144 -0.97 -14.85 -3.29
CA PHE A 144 -1.02 -13.60 -2.55
C PHE A 144 -1.13 -13.82 -1.04
N MET A 145 -1.90 -14.82 -0.62
CA MET A 145 -2.03 -15.20 0.79
C MET A 145 -0.73 -15.76 1.38
N ASP A 146 0.05 -16.53 0.61
CA ASP A 146 1.39 -16.93 1.04
C ASP A 146 2.32 -15.73 1.18
N ILE A 147 2.26 -14.77 0.25
CA ILE A 147 3.02 -13.52 0.33
C ILE A 147 2.68 -12.77 1.62
N LEU A 148 1.39 -12.57 1.91
CA LEU A 148 0.95 -11.90 3.13
C LEU A 148 1.53 -12.62 4.35
N ARG A 149 1.30 -13.93 4.50
CA ARG A 149 1.75 -14.72 5.66
C ARG A 149 3.26 -14.69 5.90
N ARG A 150 4.05 -14.51 4.83
CA ARG A 150 5.51 -14.41 4.91
C ARG A 150 5.99 -12.98 5.16
N THR A 151 5.14 -11.98 4.95
CA THR A 151 5.49 -10.57 5.05
C THR A 151 5.76 -10.23 6.50
N ARG A 152 6.97 -9.73 6.77
CA ARG A 152 7.40 -9.38 8.13
C ARG A 152 7.28 -7.90 8.46
N ARG A 153 7.12 -7.06 7.44
CA ARG A 153 7.10 -5.60 7.58
C ARG A 153 5.88 -5.04 6.87
N PHE A 154 5.01 -4.42 7.63
CA PHE A 154 3.82 -3.74 7.12
C PHE A 154 3.96 -2.24 7.32
N ALA A 155 3.36 -1.47 6.41
CA ALA A 155 3.20 -0.04 6.60
C ALA A 155 1.75 0.38 6.41
N VAL A 156 1.24 1.22 7.30
CA VAL A 156 -0.15 1.68 7.28
C VAL A 156 -0.20 3.20 7.48
N PRO A 157 -1.06 3.94 6.78
CA PRO A 157 -1.35 5.33 7.10
C PRO A 157 -1.76 5.50 8.56
N VAL A 158 -1.24 6.53 9.22
CA VAL A 158 -1.62 6.88 10.60
C VAL A 158 -3.12 7.06 10.76
N ALA A 159 -3.80 7.62 9.75
CA ALA A 159 -5.24 7.80 9.80
C ALA A 159 -6.01 6.47 9.85
N LEU A 160 -5.48 5.43 9.19
CA LEU A 160 -6.07 4.10 9.25
C LEU A 160 -5.70 3.40 10.56
N ALA A 161 -4.47 3.57 11.05
CA ALA A 161 -4.05 2.99 12.32
C ALA A 161 -4.85 3.52 13.54
N LEU A 162 -5.50 4.67 13.39
CA LEU A 162 -6.40 5.28 14.40
C LEU A 162 -7.86 4.89 14.23
N ASP A 163 -8.20 4.12 13.19
CA ASP A 163 -9.51 3.52 13.03
C ASP A 163 -9.53 2.17 13.75
N ASP A 164 -10.37 2.05 14.78
CA ASP A 164 -10.43 0.85 15.64
C ASP A 164 -10.74 -0.42 14.82
N VAL A 165 -11.58 -0.32 13.78
CA VAL A 165 -11.92 -1.47 12.92
C VAL A 165 -10.72 -1.89 12.10
N PHE A 166 -10.00 -0.91 11.53
CA PHE A 166 -8.78 -1.18 10.79
C PHE A 166 -7.70 -1.80 11.67
N LEU A 167 -7.49 -1.24 12.86
CA LEU A 167 -6.47 -1.74 13.76
C LEU A 167 -6.81 -3.14 14.25
N PHE A 168 -8.10 -3.42 14.49
CA PHE A 168 -8.58 -4.77 14.76
C PHE A 168 -8.22 -5.72 13.63
N LEU A 169 -8.50 -5.37 12.36
CA LEU A 169 -8.16 -6.22 11.21
C LEU A 169 -6.66 -6.50 11.07
N VAL A 170 -5.82 -5.47 11.24
CA VAL A 170 -4.36 -5.63 11.23
C VAL A 170 -3.95 -6.53 12.39
N SER A 171 -4.44 -6.27 13.60
CA SER A 171 -4.12 -7.05 14.80
C SER A 171 -4.53 -8.52 14.66
N ASP A 172 -5.75 -8.80 14.20
CA ASP A 172 -6.25 -10.15 13.91
C ASP A 172 -5.39 -10.84 12.87
N TYR A 173 -5.04 -10.13 11.80
CA TYR A 173 -4.16 -10.66 10.77
C TYR A 173 -2.79 -11.05 11.35
N LEU A 174 -2.14 -10.14 12.09
CA LEU A 174 -0.84 -10.42 12.71
C LEU A 174 -0.97 -11.57 13.73
N ARG A 175 -2.10 -11.68 14.44
CA ARG A 175 -2.42 -12.75 15.40
C ARG A 175 -2.52 -14.12 14.74
N TYR A 176 -3.32 -14.24 13.69
CA TYR A 176 -3.70 -15.54 13.14
C TYR A 176 -2.77 -16.05 12.03
N HIS A 177 -2.11 -15.15 11.30
CA HIS A 177 -1.46 -15.50 10.04
C HIS A 177 0.03 -15.25 10.01
N SER A 178 0.60 -14.71 11.08
CA SER A 178 2.03 -14.66 11.21
C SER A 178 2.60 -16.07 11.41
N LYS A 179 3.37 -16.56 10.43
CA LYS A 179 4.20 -17.74 10.67
C LYS A 179 5.21 -17.41 11.76
N THR A 180 5.61 -18.37 12.59
CA THR A 180 6.75 -18.17 13.49
C THR A 180 8.04 -18.01 12.66
N PRO A 181 8.83 -16.94 12.86
CA PRO A 181 8.64 -15.85 13.80
C PRO A 181 7.69 -14.76 13.25
N ALA A 182 6.93 -14.18 14.20
CA ALA A 182 5.99 -13.10 14.00
C ALA A 182 6.52 -11.94 13.13
N PRO A 183 5.63 -11.12 12.52
CA PRO A 183 5.99 -9.89 11.84
C PRO A 183 6.89 -9.06 12.75
N ALA A 184 8.05 -8.69 12.21
CA ALA A 184 9.09 -8.00 12.95
C ALA A 184 8.75 -6.51 13.13
N SER A 185 7.99 -5.91 12.20
CA SER A 185 7.73 -4.47 12.24
C SER A 185 6.37 -4.08 11.65
N LEU A 186 5.71 -3.13 12.33
CA LEU A 186 4.59 -2.37 11.81
C LEU A 186 4.98 -0.88 11.77
N CYS A 187 5.05 -0.33 10.57
CA CYS A 187 5.37 1.07 10.30
C CYS A 187 4.08 1.91 10.23
N ILE A 188 3.97 2.89 11.11
CA ILE A 188 2.95 3.94 11.05
C ILE A 188 3.46 5.04 10.14
N VAL A 189 2.76 5.24 9.02
CA VAL A 189 3.14 6.19 7.99
C VAL A 189 2.43 7.52 8.21
N LEU A 190 3.21 8.54 8.56
CA LEU A 190 2.74 9.91 8.57
C LEU A 190 2.70 10.46 7.13
N PRO A 191 1.70 11.31 6.81
CA PRO A 191 1.63 11.94 5.49
C PRO A 191 2.77 12.95 5.26
N TYR A 192 3.26 13.58 6.32
CA TYR A 192 4.35 14.55 6.30
C TYR A 192 4.85 14.79 7.74
N THR A 193 6.07 15.32 7.89
CA THR A 193 6.62 15.73 9.19
C THR A 193 6.52 17.23 9.44
N THR A 194 6.33 18.03 8.39
CA THR A 194 6.19 19.49 8.52
C THR A 194 4.76 19.91 8.86
N PRO A 195 4.53 20.92 9.72
CA PRO A 195 3.18 21.41 10.00
C PRO A 195 2.40 21.78 8.73
N TYR A 196 1.20 21.21 8.59
CA TYR A 196 0.27 21.57 7.54
C TYR A 196 -0.70 22.62 8.06
N VAL A 197 -0.70 23.79 7.41
CA VAL A 197 -1.68 24.84 7.71
C VAL A 197 -2.98 24.47 7.03
N TRP A 198 -3.92 23.95 7.82
CA TRP A 198 -5.29 23.73 7.37
C TRP A 198 -5.90 25.07 6.96
N ARG A 199 -6.59 25.11 5.81
CA ARG A 199 -7.36 26.28 5.39
C ARG A 199 -8.81 26.02 5.77
N ASP A 200 -9.37 26.84 6.66
CA ASP A 200 -10.73 26.71 7.22
C ASP A 200 -11.87 26.61 6.18
N ASN A 201 -11.61 26.95 4.91
CA ASN A 201 -12.62 26.85 3.85
C ASN A 201 -12.79 25.43 3.29
N ASP A 202 -11.93 24.49 3.66
CA ASP A 202 -12.04 23.09 3.28
C ASP A 202 -12.96 22.39 4.31
N ASN A 203 -14.29 22.52 4.16
CA ASN A 203 -15.28 21.75 4.94
C ASN A 203 -15.21 20.23 4.67
N GLU A 204 -14.29 19.82 3.82
CA GLU A 204 -14.06 18.46 3.41
C GLU A 204 -12.71 18.08 4.03
N GLY A 205 -12.76 17.23 5.06
CA GLY A 205 -11.62 16.90 5.90
C GLY A 205 -10.39 16.40 5.12
N PRO A 206 -9.24 16.26 5.80
CA PRO A 206 -7.98 15.89 5.17
C PRO A 206 -8.16 14.68 4.28
N GLY A 207 -7.93 14.88 3.00
CA GLY A 207 -7.89 13.77 2.07
C GLY A 207 -6.83 12.77 2.53
N LEU A 208 -7.15 11.48 2.38
CA LEU A 208 -6.14 10.44 2.46
C LEU A 208 -4.98 10.83 1.51
N PHE A 209 -3.74 10.55 1.90
CA PHE A 209 -2.64 10.81 0.97
C PHE A 209 -2.58 9.72 -0.10
N VAL A 210 -2.19 10.11 -1.30
CA VAL A 210 -1.95 9.21 -2.42
C VAL A 210 -0.52 8.68 -2.28
N PRO A 211 -0.32 7.36 -2.16
CA PRO A 211 0.99 6.76 -2.05
C PRO A 211 1.85 7.17 -3.25
N PRO A 212 3.14 7.51 -3.04
CA PRO A 212 4.06 8.00 -4.07
C PRO A 212 3.99 7.18 -5.37
N GLY A 213 3.79 7.87 -6.51
CA GLY A 213 3.68 7.25 -7.83
C GLY A 213 5.04 7.07 -8.51
N LYS A 214 6.12 7.64 -7.95
CA LYS A 214 7.50 7.42 -8.40
C LYS A 214 8.29 6.58 -7.39
N ARG A 215 9.59 6.45 -7.64
CA ARG A 215 10.51 5.76 -6.73
C ARG A 215 10.48 6.41 -5.35
N CYS A 216 10.01 5.65 -4.37
CA CYS A 216 9.84 6.09 -3.00
C CYS A 216 10.60 5.22 -2.02
N ARG A 217 10.82 5.77 -0.82
CA ARG A 217 11.34 5.07 0.35
C ARG A 217 10.54 5.51 1.57
N LEU A 218 10.50 4.66 2.58
CA LEU A 218 10.07 5.05 3.91
C LEU A 218 11.30 5.45 4.72
N VAL A 219 11.25 6.63 5.34
CA VAL A 219 12.31 7.13 6.20
C VAL A 219 11.76 7.31 7.60
N THR A 220 12.52 6.86 8.61
CA THR A 220 12.17 7.04 10.02
C THR A 220 12.05 8.52 10.35
N VAL A 221 10.94 8.88 10.98
CA VAL A 221 10.72 10.25 11.44
C VAL A 221 11.60 10.48 12.68
N PRO A 222 12.50 11.46 12.67
CA PRO A 222 13.34 11.73 13.83
C PRO A 222 12.46 12.18 15.01
N PRO A 223 12.76 11.78 16.27
CA PRO A 223 11.94 12.13 17.43
C PRO A 223 11.70 13.64 17.59
N ALA A 224 12.68 14.47 17.21
CA ALA A 224 12.55 15.93 17.23
C ALA A 224 11.41 16.43 16.32
N ALA A 225 11.23 15.84 15.13
CA ALA A 225 10.15 16.21 14.20
C ALA A 225 8.75 15.77 14.69
N LEU A 226 8.68 14.88 15.68
CA LEU A 226 7.42 14.54 16.36
C LEU A 226 7.09 15.54 17.48
N GLN A 227 8.07 16.28 17.99
CA GLN A 227 7.83 17.26 19.07
C GLN A 227 7.24 18.57 18.57
N ASP A 228 7.51 18.91 17.31
CA ASP A 228 6.90 20.07 16.66
C ASP A 228 5.38 19.87 16.55
N ASP A 229 4.60 20.95 16.65
CA ASP A 229 3.13 20.96 16.51
C ASP A 229 2.69 20.67 15.05
N ALA A 230 3.33 19.71 14.39
CA ALA A 230 2.97 19.23 13.08
C ALA A 230 1.55 18.63 13.16
N LEU A 231 0.59 19.38 12.62
CA LEU A 231 -0.81 18.98 12.56
C LEU A 231 -0.95 17.80 11.60
N VAL A 232 -1.21 16.62 12.14
CA VAL A 232 -1.66 15.44 11.42
C VAL A 232 -3.17 15.41 11.56
N VAL A 233 -3.87 15.66 10.47
CA VAL A 233 -5.33 15.61 10.48
C VAL A 233 -5.75 14.18 10.17
N VAL A 234 -6.60 13.61 11.02
CA VAL A 234 -6.99 12.20 10.95
C VAL A 234 -8.49 12.10 10.79
N ALA A 235 -8.92 11.37 9.77
CA ALA A 235 -10.31 10.94 9.63
C ALA A 235 -10.56 9.81 10.64
N GLN A 236 -11.44 10.06 11.61
CA GLN A 236 -11.95 9.06 12.53
C GLN A 236 -13.23 8.45 11.92
N GLY A 237 -13.47 7.16 12.19
CA GLY A 237 -14.70 6.46 11.79
C GLY A 237 -15.96 7.29 12.05
N GLY A 238 -16.89 7.30 11.08
CA GLY A 238 -18.09 8.15 11.12
C GLY A 238 -17.94 9.53 10.47
N GLY A 239 -16.80 9.80 9.81
CA GLY A 239 -16.62 11.01 8.98
C GLY A 239 -16.20 12.26 9.77
N LEU A 240 -15.91 12.13 11.07
CA LEU A 240 -15.37 13.21 11.88
C LEU A 240 -13.86 13.27 11.69
N CYS A 241 -13.37 14.40 11.19
CA CYS A 241 -11.94 14.64 11.08
C CYS A 241 -11.46 15.37 12.33
N ARG A 242 -10.51 14.77 13.04
CA ARG A 242 -9.85 15.38 14.20
C ARG A 242 -8.48 15.88 13.79
N VAL A 243 -8.22 17.15 14.06
CA VAL A 243 -6.88 17.73 13.97
C VAL A 243 -6.14 17.34 15.25
N MET A 244 -4.98 16.71 15.11
CA MET A 244 -4.11 16.32 16.22
C MET A 244 -2.65 16.54 15.83
N THR A 245 -1.74 16.56 16.79
CA THR A 245 -0.30 16.60 16.46
C THR A 245 0.19 15.21 16.05
N ALA A 246 1.29 15.13 15.30
CA ALA A 246 1.95 13.85 14.99
C ALA A 246 2.24 13.03 16.25
N ARG A 247 2.68 13.69 17.33
CA ARG A 247 2.89 13.06 18.64
C ARG A 247 1.63 12.44 19.21
N GLN A 248 0.52 13.18 19.20
CA GLN A 248 -0.76 12.69 19.71
C GLN A 248 -1.27 11.51 18.88
N ALA A 249 -1.24 11.65 17.54
CA ALA A 249 -1.65 10.58 16.64
C ALA A 249 -0.86 9.28 16.88
N VAL A 250 0.47 9.41 16.98
CA VAL A 250 1.34 8.27 17.28
C VAL A 250 1.00 7.69 18.66
N ALA A 251 0.92 8.51 19.71
CA ALA A 251 0.59 8.04 21.06
C ALA A 251 -0.77 7.32 21.12
N ASP A 252 -1.78 7.83 20.41
CA ASP A 252 -3.11 7.22 20.32
C ASP A 252 -3.03 5.86 19.60
N VAL A 253 -2.29 5.75 18.48
CA VAL A 253 -2.05 4.46 17.81
C VAL A 253 -1.35 3.47 18.73
N TYR A 254 -0.29 3.89 19.44
CA TYR A 254 0.39 3.04 20.40
C TYR A 254 -0.57 2.60 21.50
N GLY A 255 -1.40 3.51 22.02
CA GLY A 255 -2.42 3.21 23.03
C GLY A 255 -3.43 2.19 22.54
N LEU A 256 -3.91 2.30 21.30
CA LEU A 256 -4.83 1.34 20.70
C LEU A 256 -4.16 -0.03 20.48
N VAL A 257 -2.92 -0.06 19.98
CA VAL A 257 -2.17 -1.33 19.82
C VAL A 257 -1.94 -2.00 21.17
N VAL A 258 -1.59 -1.23 22.20
CA VAL A 258 -1.38 -1.75 23.56
C VAL A 258 -2.70 -2.23 24.17
N LYS A 259 -3.77 -1.45 24.03
CA LYS A 259 -5.11 -1.84 24.51
C LYS A 259 -5.57 -3.15 23.87
N GLU A 260 -5.45 -3.27 22.55
CA GLU A 260 -5.74 -4.52 21.84
C GLU A 260 -4.88 -5.69 22.34
N ARG A 261 -3.59 -5.46 22.65
CA ARG A 261 -2.70 -6.48 23.25
C ARG A 261 -3.13 -6.90 24.66
N GLU A 262 -3.66 -5.98 25.46
CA GLU A 262 -4.05 -6.24 26.85
C GLU A 262 -5.43 -6.87 26.96
N GLU A 263 -6.38 -6.46 26.11
CA GLU A 263 -7.76 -6.97 26.12
C GLU A 263 -7.89 -8.34 25.43
N THR A 264 -6.91 -8.73 24.61
CA THR A 264 -6.89 -10.05 23.99
C THR A 264 -5.80 -10.94 24.57
N GLU A 265 -6.20 -11.87 25.45
CA GLU A 265 -5.36 -12.91 26.11
C GLU A 265 -4.34 -13.65 25.20
N PRO A 266 -4.50 -13.83 23.87
CA PRO A 266 -3.55 -14.62 23.06
C PRO A 266 -2.18 -13.99 22.75
N TRP A 267 -1.94 -12.69 22.96
CA TRP A 267 -0.67 -12.07 22.52
C TRP A 267 0.56 -12.53 23.29
N GLU A 268 0.40 -12.85 24.57
CA GLU A 268 1.45 -13.40 25.42
C GLU A 268 1.80 -14.83 24.98
N GLU A 269 0.80 -15.65 24.70
CA GLU A 269 0.98 -17.04 24.26
C GLU A 269 1.66 -17.16 22.88
N LEU A 270 1.46 -16.17 22.01
CA LEU A 270 2.05 -16.12 20.67
C LEU A 270 3.46 -15.51 20.64
N GLY A 271 4.01 -15.06 21.78
CA GLY A 271 5.33 -14.42 21.86
C GLY A 271 5.44 -13.10 21.08
N MET A 272 4.30 -12.49 20.74
CA MET A 272 4.26 -11.26 19.92
C MET A 272 4.38 -9.98 20.74
N ARG A 273 4.18 -10.06 22.07
CA ARG A 273 4.21 -8.89 22.97
C ARG A 273 5.52 -8.11 22.87
N ASP A 274 6.64 -8.81 22.77
CA ASP A 274 7.99 -8.20 22.73
C ASP A 274 8.60 -8.15 21.32
N GLY A 275 7.96 -8.77 20.32
CA GLY A 275 8.52 -8.99 18.99
C GLY A 275 8.12 -7.98 17.92
N LEU A 276 6.97 -7.29 18.08
CA LEU A 276 6.48 -6.34 17.08
C LEU A 276 7.03 -4.93 17.34
N GLU A 277 7.95 -4.51 16.47
CA GLU A 277 8.52 -3.16 16.48
C GLU A 277 7.59 -2.15 15.79
N LEU A 278 7.05 -1.21 16.56
CA LEU A 278 6.32 -0.08 16.01
C LEU A 278 7.29 1.03 15.61
N GLN A 279 7.22 1.48 14.37
CA GLN A 279 8.07 2.53 13.83
C GLN A 279 7.23 3.64 13.22
N VAL A 280 7.66 4.89 13.35
CA VAL A 280 7.01 6.03 12.69
C VAL A 280 7.85 6.46 11.50
N ARG A 281 7.27 6.42 10.31
CA ARG A 281 7.96 6.70 9.06
C ARG A 281 7.18 7.67 8.18
N VAL A 282 7.85 8.30 7.23
CA VAL A 282 7.25 9.14 6.19
C VAL A 282 7.73 8.67 4.83
N PHE A 283 6.90 8.86 3.80
CA PHE A 283 7.31 8.64 2.43
C PHE A 283 8.18 9.79 1.93
N VAL A 284 9.33 9.44 1.37
CA VAL A 284 10.16 10.35 0.57
C VAL A 284 10.23 9.87 -0.87
N GLU A 285 10.28 10.81 -1.80
CA GLU A 285 10.40 10.56 -3.23
C GLU A 285 11.65 11.25 -3.78
N HIS A 286 12.34 10.54 -4.69
CA HIS A 286 13.50 11.08 -5.37
C HIS A 286 13.09 12.16 -6.38
N GLN A 287 13.67 13.34 -6.23
CA GLN A 287 13.41 14.51 -7.06
C GLN A 287 14.38 14.58 -8.25
N GLY A 288 14.01 15.35 -9.29
CA GLY A 288 14.83 15.47 -10.50
C GLY A 288 16.20 16.14 -10.28
N ASN A 289 16.35 16.89 -9.18
CA ASN A 289 17.60 17.53 -8.75
C ASN A 289 18.51 16.60 -7.91
N GLY A 290 18.13 15.33 -7.72
CA GLY A 290 18.89 14.36 -6.93
C GLY A 290 18.58 14.36 -5.42
N THR A 291 17.67 15.20 -4.93
CA THR A 291 17.28 15.22 -3.52
C THR A 291 16.14 14.24 -3.23
N TRP A 292 15.97 13.85 -1.97
CA TRP A 292 14.79 13.13 -1.49
C TRP A 292 13.93 14.08 -0.69
N CYS A 293 12.64 14.16 -1.01
CA CYS A 293 11.70 15.08 -0.36
C CYS A 293 10.40 14.36 0.02
N GLU A 294 9.71 14.83 1.06
CA GLU A 294 8.39 14.32 1.43
C GLU A 294 7.38 14.63 0.33
N ALA A 295 6.97 13.61 -0.42
CA ALA A 295 6.08 13.79 -1.56
C ALA A 295 4.60 13.65 -1.20
N CYS A 296 4.28 13.03 -0.06
CA CYS A 296 2.89 12.78 0.34
C CYS A 296 2.14 14.06 0.70
N ARG A 297 2.84 15.11 1.16
CA ARG A 297 2.27 16.44 1.41
C ARG A 297 1.59 17.02 0.16
N ASP A 298 2.24 16.91 -0.99
CA ASP A 298 1.73 17.49 -2.24
C ASP A 298 0.72 16.58 -2.96
N ARG A 299 0.47 15.39 -2.40
CA ARG A 299 -0.36 14.34 -3.00
C ARG A 299 -1.50 13.93 -2.08
N MET A 300 -2.16 14.90 -1.46
CA MET A 300 -3.39 14.65 -0.74
C MET A 300 -4.58 14.68 -1.71
N TYR A 301 -5.58 13.83 -1.46
CA TYR A 301 -6.88 14.04 -2.10
C TYR A 301 -7.38 15.43 -1.70
N LYS A 302 -7.86 16.21 -2.67
CA LYS A 302 -8.60 17.43 -2.33
C LYS A 302 -9.86 17.01 -1.55
N GLY A 303 -10.42 17.96 -0.81
CA GLY A 303 -11.75 17.80 -0.24
C GLY A 303 -12.75 17.19 -1.23
N GLY A 304 -13.58 16.26 -0.76
CA GLY A 304 -14.63 15.64 -1.59
C GLY A 304 -14.15 14.54 -2.54
N TYR A 305 -12.84 14.26 -2.59
CA TYR A 305 -12.29 13.13 -3.32
C TYR A 305 -12.03 11.95 -2.39
N HIS A 306 -12.52 10.79 -2.80
CA HIS A 306 -12.28 9.53 -2.11
C HIS A 306 -11.24 8.73 -2.90
N SER A 307 -10.61 7.75 -2.25
CA SER A 307 -9.86 6.67 -2.91
C SER A 307 -10.60 6.06 -4.12
N SER A 308 -11.94 6.02 -4.08
CA SER A 308 -12.80 5.58 -5.19
C SER A 308 -12.84 6.53 -6.40
N SER A 309 -12.12 7.64 -6.36
CA SER A 309 -11.86 8.49 -7.53
C SER A 309 -10.75 7.94 -8.44
N ARG A 310 -9.99 6.93 -8.00
CA ARG A 310 -9.04 6.22 -8.87
C ARG A 310 -9.78 5.55 -10.02
N ILE A 311 -9.15 5.55 -11.20
CA ILE A 311 -9.70 4.87 -12.36
C ILE A 311 -9.64 3.37 -12.09
N ASP A 312 -10.80 2.73 -12.05
CA ASP A 312 -10.87 1.27 -12.03
C ASP A 312 -10.22 0.70 -13.30
N VAL A 313 -9.28 -0.23 -13.12
CA VAL A 313 -8.57 -0.88 -14.22
C VAL A 313 -9.09 -2.31 -14.35
N PRO A 314 -9.91 -2.58 -15.38
CA PRO A 314 -10.49 -3.90 -15.56
C PRO A 314 -9.40 -4.92 -15.78
N LEU A 315 -9.65 -6.16 -15.34
CA LEU A 315 -8.68 -7.26 -15.41
C LEU A 315 -8.01 -7.41 -16.78
N SER A 316 -8.76 -7.29 -17.88
CA SER A 316 -8.24 -7.40 -19.26
C SER A 316 -7.25 -6.30 -19.67
N ARG A 317 -7.16 -5.21 -18.90
CA ARG A 317 -6.24 -4.08 -19.14
C ARG A 317 -5.08 -4.05 -18.14
N ARG A 318 -5.01 -5.00 -17.21
CA ARG A 318 -3.93 -5.08 -16.22
C ARG A 318 -2.64 -5.56 -16.90
N PRO A 319 -1.58 -4.74 -16.94
CA PRO A 319 -0.34 -5.16 -17.57
C PRO A 319 0.45 -6.11 -16.66
N ASN A 320 1.36 -6.89 -17.24
CA ASN A 320 2.30 -7.69 -16.45
C ASN A 320 3.27 -6.74 -15.70
N PRO A 321 3.35 -6.79 -14.35
CA PRO A 321 4.22 -5.93 -13.54
C PRO A 321 5.71 -6.08 -13.84
N GLU A 322 6.11 -7.21 -14.42
CA GLU A 322 7.50 -7.46 -14.80
C GLU A 322 7.88 -6.78 -16.13
N LEU A 323 6.90 -6.43 -16.96
CA LEU A 323 7.12 -5.78 -18.25
C LEU A 323 6.90 -4.27 -18.16
N VAL A 324 5.91 -3.83 -17.38
CA VAL A 324 5.51 -2.43 -17.26
C VAL A 324 5.40 -2.06 -15.80
N ARG A 325 5.86 -0.85 -15.46
CA ARG A 325 5.68 -0.25 -14.15
C ARG A 325 4.21 0.11 -13.93
N VAL A 326 3.47 -0.74 -13.20
CA VAL A 326 2.02 -0.60 -12.97
C VAL A 326 1.61 0.74 -12.35
N HIS A 327 2.46 1.33 -11.51
CA HIS A 327 2.19 2.61 -10.84
C HIS A 327 2.36 3.84 -11.75
N ASP A 328 2.79 3.66 -13.00
CA ASP A 328 2.84 4.77 -13.95
C ASP A 328 1.45 5.32 -14.29
N THR A 329 0.41 4.50 -14.16
CA THR A 329 -0.99 4.95 -14.28
C THR A 329 -1.37 5.95 -13.20
N ASP A 330 -0.73 5.86 -12.03
CA ASP A 330 -1.06 6.63 -10.83
C ASP A 330 -0.09 7.82 -10.63
N ALA A 331 0.96 7.90 -11.44
CA ALA A 331 1.98 8.94 -11.36
C ALA A 331 1.45 10.31 -11.79
N VAL A 332 0.56 10.36 -12.78
CA VAL A 332 -0.15 11.58 -13.15
C VAL A 332 -1.37 11.71 -12.23
N PHE A 333 -1.12 11.87 -10.93
CA PHE A 333 -2.19 12.21 -10.01
C PHE A 333 -2.68 13.62 -10.36
N ARG A 334 -3.75 13.67 -11.14
CA ARG A 334 -4.56 14.86 -11.30
C ARG A 334 -5.72 14.67 -10.33
N PRO A 335 -5.91 15.54 -9.32
CA PRO A 335 -7.18 15.58 -8.62
C PRO A 335 -8.23 15.85 -9.70
N VAL A 336 -8.95 14.81 -10.11
CA VAL A 336 -9.97 14.92 -11.15
C VAL A 336 -11.02 15.83 -10.56
N ASP A 337 -11.34 16.99 -11.15
CA ASP A 337 -12.45 17.79 -10.66
C ASP A 337 -13.79 17.08 -10.98
N ILE A 338 -14.15 16.08 -10.18
CA ILE A 338 -15.43 15.39 -10.31
C ILE A 338 -16.45 16.31 -9.66
N ASP A 339 -17.27 16.95 -10.49
CA ASP A 339 -18.46 17.66 -10.06
C ASP A 339 -19.47 16.68 -9.44
N TRP A 340 -19.25 16.32 -8.17
CA TRP A 340 -20.08 15.36 -7.42
C TRP A 340 -21.52 15.83 -7.30
N LYS A 341 -21.80 17.14 -7.42
CA LYS A 341 -23.17 17.66 -7.50
C LYS A 341 -23.90 17.10 -8.72
N LYS A 342 -23.23 16.95 -9.86
CA LYS A 342 -23.81 16.29 -11.05
C LYS A 342 -23.98 14.78 -10.87
N LYS A 343 -23.06 14.10 -10.18
CA LYS A 343 -23.15 12.64 -9.95
C LYS A 343 -24.28 12.29 -8.96
N ARG A 344 -24.47 13.10 -7.91
CA ARG A 344 -25.56 12.95 -6.93
C ARG A 344 -26.94 13.19 -7.56
N MET A 345 -27.08 14.15 -8.49
CA MET A 345 -28.31 14.35 -9.27
C MET A 345 -28.65 13.16 -10.18
N ARG A 346 -27.65 12.46 -10.74
CA ARG A 346 -27.86 11.28 -11.59
C ARG A 346 -28.22 10.02 -10.80
N LEU A 347 -27.71 9.88 -9.57
CA LEU A 347 -28.03 8.76 -8.69
C LEU A 347 -29.39 8.94 -8.00
N GLY A 348 -29.73 10.16 -7.55
CA GLY A 348 -31.02 10.45 -6.92
C GLY A 348 -32.24 10.40 -7.87
N SER A 349 -32.03 10.54 -9.18
CA SER A 349 -33.11 10.48 -10.18
C SER A 349 -33.50 9.06 -10.59
N ARG A 350 -32.68 8.04 -10.28
CA ARG A 350 -33.01 6.63 -10.57
C ARG A 350 -33.81 5.93 -9.46
N THR A 351 -33.78 6.44 -8.23
CA THR A 351 -34.50 5.85 -7.09
C THR A 351 -35.97 6.29 -6.98
N ALA A 352 -36.45 7.14 -7.91
CA ALA A 352 -37.84 7.60 -7.95
C ALA A 352 -38.73 6.80 -8.93
N GLN A 353 -38.35 5.57 -9.31
CA GLN A 353 -39.29 4.64 -9.95
C GLN A 353 -40.19 4.00 -8.90
N ARG A 354 -41.43 4.53 -8.87
CA ARG A 354 -42.62 4.10 -8.14
C ARG A 354 -42.63 2.62 -7.73
N LEU A 355 -42.63 2.38 -6.42
CA LEU A 355 -43.20 1.15 -5.86
C LEU A 355 -44.66 1.03 -6.31
N PRO A 356 -45.10 -0.11 -6.89
CA PRO A 356 -46.50 -0.31 -7.23
C PRO A 356 -47.34 -0.32 -5.94
N GLY A 357 -48.45 0.41 -5.97
CA GLY A 357 -49.33 0.64 -4.82
C GLY A 357 -49.77 -0.65 -4.16
N ARG A 358 -49.65 -0.70 -2.82
CA ARG A 358 -50.29 -1.70 -1.98
C ARG A 358 -51.80 -1.64 -2.21
N GLY A 359 -52.36 -2.70 -2.79
CA GLY A 359 -53.80 -2.92 -2.85
C GLY A 359 -54.38 -3.06 -1.44
N GLU A 360 -55.40 -2.24 -1.16
CA GLU A 360 -56.28 -2.37 -0.01
C GLU A 360 -57.02 -3.71 -0.07
N ARG A 361 -56.82 -4.56 0.93
CA ARG A 361 -57.64 -5.76 1.15
C ARG A 361 -58.80 -5.40 2.07
N GLY A 362 -60.01 -5.49 1.52
CA GLY A 362 -61.26 -5.35 2.25
C GLY A 362 -61.46 -6.47 3.28
N LEU A 363 -61.79 -6.07 4.51
CA LEU A 363 -62.35 -6.93 5.55
C LEU A 363 -63.84 -7.18 5.23
N ARG A 364 -64.20 -8.43 4.92
CA ARG A 364 -65.58 -8.92 5.04
C ARG A 364 -65.74 -9.60 6.40
N ARG A 365 -66.74 -9.14 7.17
CA ARG A 365 -67.23 -9.77 8.39
C ARG A 365 -67.91 -11.11 8.07
N ILE A 366 -67.70 -12.08 8.96
CA ILE A 366 -68.69 -13.11 9.32
C ILE A 366 -68.95 -12.92 10.80
#